data_AF-A0A357JKH3-F1
#
_entry.id   AF-A0A357JKH3-F1
#
_cell.length_a   1.000
_cell.length_b   1.000
_cell.length_c   1.000
_cell.angle_alpha   90.00
_cell.angle_beta   90.00
_cell.angle_gamma   90.00
#
_symmetry.space_group_name_H-M   'P 1'
#
loop_
_entity.id
_entity.type
_entity.pdbx_description
1 polymer ?
#
loop_
_entity_poly.entity_id
_entity_poly.type
_entity_poly.pdbx_seq_one_letter_code
_entity_poly.pdbx_strand_id
1 'polypeptide(L)' 'MINLEKFKEADFNRLINWVDSEESMIQFSGPIFDYPITHSQLDIYVNTKNRLVYKVIDTDSKEVIGHAEL' A
#
# COMPACT_ATOMS: atom_id res chain seq x y z
N MET A 1 6.31 12.57 -13.82
CA MET A 1 6.52 13.14 -12.45
C MET A 1 5.62 12.37 -11.50
N ILE A 2 5.80 12.42 -10.17
CA ILE A 2 4.89 11.68 -9.25
C ILE A 2 4.13 12.62 -8.32
N ASN A 3 2.92 12.20 -7.94
CA ASN A 3 2.13 12.81 -6.88
C ASN A 3 1.84 11.78 -5.77
N LEU A 4 1.74 12.25 -4.52
CA LEU A 4 1.33 11.44 -3.38
C LEU A 4 -0.11 11.78 -3.01
N GLU A 5 -0.98 10.78 -3.02
CA GLU A 5 -2.35 10.90 -2.53
C GLU A 5 -2.60 9.93 -1.39
N LYS A 6 -3.54 10.25 -0.50
CA LYS A 6 -3.88 9.36 0.61
C LYS A 6 -4.32 8.00 0.07
N PHE A 7 -3.72 6.94 0.60
CA PHE A 7 -4.15 5.57 0.36
C PHE A 7 -5.47 5.31 1.12
N LYS A 8 -6.47 4.72 0.45
CA LYS A 8 -7.81 4.48 0.99
C LYS A 8 -8.24 3.03 0.73
N GLU A 9 -9.35 2.62 1.33
CA GLU A 9 -9.94 1.29 1.16
C GLU A 9 -10.10 0.88 -0.32
N ALA A 10 -10.51 1.81 -1.19
CA ALA A 10 -10.63 1.58 -2.63
C ALA A 10 -9.31 1.17 -3.32
N ASP A 11 -8.17 1.43 -2.69
CA ASP A 11 -6.83 1.11 -3.19
C ASP A 11 -6.31 -0.25 -2.65
N PHE A 12 -6.99 -0.88 -1.69
CA PHE A 12 -6.52 -2.08 -0.98
C PHE A 12 -6.25 -3.25 -1.92
N ASN A 13 -7.22 -3.56 -2.79
CA ASN A 13 -7.08 -4.68 -3.73
C ASN A 13 -5.87 -4.51 -4.66
N ARG A 14 -5.53 -3.28 -5.05
CA ARG A 14 -4.35 -3.05 -5.90
C ARG A 14 -3.06 -3.41 -5.16
N LEU A 15 -2.93 -3.02 -3.90
CA LEU A 15 -1.75 -3.34 -3.08
C LEU A 15 -1.64 -4.85 -2.85
N ILE A 16 -2.75 -5.51 -2.50
CA ILE A 16 -2.80 -6.96 -2.32
C ILE A 16 -2.36 -7.67 -3.60
N ASN A 17 -2.82 -7.21 -4.77
CA ASN A 17 -2.47 -7.80 -6.06
C ASN A 17 -1.02 -7.55 -6.51
N TRP A 18 -0.30 -6.60 -5.93
CA TRP A 18 1.13 -6.40 -6.18
C TRP A 18 2.02 -7.38 -5.41
N VAL A 19 1.47 -8.03 -4.38
CA VAL A 19 2.18 -9.00 -3.55
C VAL A 19 1.78 -10.40 -4.00
N ASP A 20 2.74 -11.11 -4.60
CA ASP A 20 2.54 -12.44 -5.19
C ASP A 20 2.99 -13.60 -4.28
N SER A 21 3.68 -13.30 -3.18
CA SER A 21 4.25 -14.28 -2.27
C SER A 21 4.53 -13.68 -0.88
N GLU A 22 4.74 -14.55 0.12
CA GLU A 22 5.17 -14.13 1.45
C GLU A 22 6.55 -13.44 1.41
N GLU A 23 7.46 -13.91 0.56
CA GLU A 23 8.78 -13.29 0.39
C GLU A 23 8.67 -11.87 -0.16
N SER A 24 7.90 -11.65 -1.23
CA SER A 24 7.72 -10.31 -1.79
C SER A 24 6.99 -9.38 -0.82
N MET A 25 6.05 -9.89 -0.02
CA MET A 25 5.41 -9.16 1.06
C MET A 25 6.43 -8.64 2.08
N ILE A 26 7.33 -9.52 2.55
CA ILE A 26 8.35 -9.17 3.55
C ILE A 26 9.35 -8.17 2.94
N GLN A 27 9.76 -8.35 1.69
CA GLN A 27 10.65 -7.39 1.02
C GLN A 27 10.00 -6.01 0.87
N PHE A 28 8.69 -5.98 0.58
CA PHE A 28 7.95 -4.76 0.32
C PHE A 28 7.54 -4.00 1.59
N SER A 29 7.10 -4.72 2.62
CA SER A 29 6.47 -4.15 3.82
C SER A 29 7.19 -4.49 5.14
N GLY A 30 8.24 -5.30 5.10
CA GLY A 30 8.86 -5.83 6.31
C GLY A 30 7.87 -6.69 7.12
N PRO A 31 7.91 -6.60 8.47
CA PRO A 31 7.04 -7.40 9.34
C PRO A 31 5.67 -6.73 9.59
N ILE A 32 5.24 -5.78 8.75
CA ILE A 32 3.99 -5.03 8.98
C ILE A 32 2.76 -5.92 8.75
N PHE A 33 2.83 -6.86 7.81
CA PHE A 33 1.71 -7.72 7.42
C PHE A 33 2.07 -9.20 7.57
N ASP A 34 1.03 -10.02 7.76
CA ASP A 34 1.06 -11.47 7.60
C ASP A 34 0.55 -11.84 6.19
N TYR A 35 1.14 -12.86 5.59
CA TYR A 35 0.75 -13.33 4.26
C TYR A 35 -0.45 -14.30 4.35
N PRO A 36 -1.50 -14.13 3.51
CA PRO A 36 -1.72 -13.04 2.56
C PRO A 36 -2.20 -11.75 3.24
N ILE A 37 -1.85 -10.60 2.66
CA ILE A 37 -2.37 -9.29 3.10
C ILE A 37 -3.89 -9.30 2.98
N THR A 38 -4.59 -8.94 4.07
CA THR A 38 -6.05 -8.84 4.09
C THR A 38 -6.53 -7.40 4.22
N HIS A 39 -7.80 -7.15 3.88
CA HIS A 39 -8.43 -5.84 4.08
C HIS A 39 -8.41 -5.41 5.55
N SER A 40 -8.63 -6.34 6.48
CA SER A 40 -8.59 -6.03 7.92
C SER A 40 -7.19 -5.58 8.38
N GLN A 41 -6.14 -6.20 7.84
CA GLN A 41 -4.76 -5.76 8.12
C GLN A 41 -4.50 -4.36 7.56
N LEU A 42 -4.97 -4.07 6.34
CA LEU A 42 -4.84 -2.76 5.71
C LEU A 42 -5.65 -1.67 6.42
N ASP A 43 -6.82 -2.01 6.95
CA ASP A 43 -7.64 -1.07 7.73
C ASP A 43 -6.93 -0.64 9.02
N ILE A 44 -6.36 -1.60 9.77
CA ILE A 44 -5.54 -1.29 10.95
C ILE A 44 -4.33 -0.43 10.57
N TYR A 45 -3.67 -0.80 9.47
CA TYR A 45 -2.49 -0.13 8.95
C TYR A 45 -2.75 1.35 8.61
N VAL A 46 -3.81 1.68 7.86
CA VAL A 46 -4.13 3.07 7.49
C VAL A 46 -4.64 3.90 8.66
N ASN A 47 -5.20 3.25 9.69
CA ASN A 47 -5.71 3.91 10.89
C ASN A 47 -4.68 3.99 12.04
N THR A 48 -3.46 3.49 11.82
CA THR A 48 -2.39 3.54 12.83
C THR A 48 -1.97 4.99 13.09
N LYS A 49 -1.94 5.39 14.37
CA LYS A 49 -1.52 6.74 14.77
C LYS A 49 -0.09 7.02 14.33
N ASN A 50 0.16 8.26 13.89
CA ASN A 50 1.46 8.74 13.41
C ASN A 50 2.00 7.99 12.18
N ARG A 51 1.14 7.32 11.41
CA ARG A 51 1.49 6.75 10.11
C ARG A 51 0.76 7.53 9.01
N LEU A 52 1.49 7.98 8.00
CA LEU A 52 0.92 8.61 6.83
C LEU A 52 1.11 7.69 5.63
N VAL A 53 0.00 7.16 5.11
CA VAL A 53 0.02 6.17 4.03
C VAL A 53 -0.44 6.81 2.73
N TYR A 54 0.36 6.64 1.69
CA TYR A 54 0.15 7.25 0.38
C TYR A 54 0.20 6.23 -0.75
N LYS A 55 -0.62 6.47 -1.77
CA LYS A 55 -0.40 5.92 -3.11
C LYS A 55 0.41 6.88 -3.95
N VAL A 56 1.25 6.32 -4.82
CA VAL A 56 2.10 7.07 -5.74
C VAL A 56 1.44 7.07 -7.12
N ILE A 57 1.13 8.26 -7.63
CA ILE A 57 0.44 8.44 -8.91
C ILE A 57 1.43 9.03 -9.91
N ASP A 58 1.54 8.39 -11.08
CA ASP A 58 2.24 8.99 -12.20
C ASP A 58 1.41 10.13 -12.80
N THR A 59 2.01 11.31 -12.92
CA THR A 59 1.27 12.53 -13.29
C THR A 59 0.77 12.52 -14.72
N ASP A 60 1.39 11.72 -15.59
CA ASP A 60 1.19 11.77 -17.03
C ASP A 60 0.11 10.76 -17.44
N SER A 61 0.22 9.53 -16.95
CA SER A 61 -0.77 8.46 -17.17
C SER A 61 -1.97 8.52 -16.21
N LYS A 62 -1.83 9.18 -15.06
CA LYS A 62 -2.78 9.12 -13.92
C LYS A 62 -2.91 7.74 -13.28
N GLU A 63 -2.04 6.80 -13.65
CA GLU A 63 -2.00 5.48 -13.07
C GLU A 63 -1.36 5.51 -11.69
N VAL A 64 -1.82 4.62 -10.83
CA VAL A 64 -1.17 4.42 -9.54
C VAL A 64 -0.08 3.37 -9.72
N ILE A 65 1.16 3.80 -9.48
CA ILE A 65 2.38 3.06 -9.79
C ILE A 65 3.16 2.65 -8.56
N GLY A 66 2.71 3.02 -7.36
CA GLY A 66 3.38 2.62 -6.13
C GLY A 66 2.61 2.97 -4.86
N HIS A 67 3.29 2.74 -3.75
CA HIS A 67 2.80 2.91 -2.38
C HIS A 67 3.96 3.38 -1.50
N ALA A 68 3.69 4.26 -0.55
CA ALA A 68 4.69 4.81 0.34
C ALA A 68 4.08 5.13 1.70
N GLU A 69 4.92 5.12 2.73
CA GLU A 69 4.53 5.49 4.09
C GLU A 69 5.58 6.37 4.77
N LEU A 70 5.13 7.16 5.74
CA LEU A 70 5.94 8.00 6.63
C LEU A 70 5.52 7.80 8.09
#